data_AF-T1CHD4-F1
#
_entry.id   AF-T1CHD4-F1
#
_cell.length_a   1.000
_cell.length_b   1.000
_cell.length_c   1.000
_cell.angle_alpha   90.00
_cell.angle_beta   90.00
_cell.angle_gamma   90.00
#
_symmetry.space_group_name_H-M   'P 1'
#
loop_
_entity.id
_entity.type
_entity.pdbx_description
1 polymer ?
#
loop_
_entity_poly.entity_id
_entity_poly.type
_entity_poly.pdbx_seq_one_letter_code
_entity_poly.pdbx_strand_id
1 'polypeptide(L)'
;MLVTRHFRTLAIAVSFALAAPGAVLTRAQTQGTVDDARLSELSGLAVSPSDPTRYWAHNDSGNPAELFALDRAGHVLAQVRITGATAFDWEDIAAFTLRGKPYLA
;
A
#
# COMPACT_ATOMS: atom_id res chain seq x y z
N MET A 1 -40.38 39.25 -27.77
CA MET A 1 -40.40 38.39 -26.57
C MET A 1 -38.96 38.02 -26.25
N LEU A 2 -38.35 38.73 -25.31
CA LEU A 2 -36.93 38.63 -24.96
C LEU A 2 -36.80 37.69 -23.75
N VAL A 3 -35.98 36.64 -23.83
CA VAL A 3 -35.61 35.83 -22.66
C VAL A 3 -34.10 35.81 -22.54
N THR A 4 -33.58 36.74 -21.75
CA THR A 4 -32.18 36.82 -21.33
C THR A 4 -31.92 35.69 -20.33
N ARG A 5 -31.06 34.73 -20.68
CA ARG A 5 -30.61 33.69 -19.74
C ARG A 5 -29.47 34.25 -18.89
N HIS A 6 -29.70 34.40 -17.59
CA HIS A 6 -28.66 34.75 -16.63
C HIS A 6 -27.80 33.52 -16.33
N PHE A 7 -26.54 33.52 -16.79
CA PHE A 7 -25.53 32.59 -16.29
C PHE A 7 -25.02 33.10 -14.94
N ARG A 8 -25.34 32.40 -13.85
CA ARG A 8 -24.75 32.64 -12.54
C ARG A 8 -23.48 31.83 -12.42
N THR A 9 -22.32 32.48 -12.48
CA THR A 9 -21.03 31.87 -12.16
C THR A 9 -21.00 31.52 -10.67
N LEU A 10 -20.93 30.23 -10.35
CA LEU A 10 -20.65 29.76 -8.99
C LEU A 10 -19.12 29.72 -8.81
N ALA A 11 -18.57 30.64 -8.02
CA ALA A 11 -17.16 30.56 -7.63
C ALA A 11 -17.00 29.39 -6.65
N ILE A 12 -16.28 28.34 -7.05
CA ILE A 12 -15.81 27.31 -6.12
C ILE A 12 -14.62 27.91 -5.38
N ALA A 13 -14.81 28.26 -4.10
CA ALA A 13 -13.70 28.55 -3.22
C ALA A 13 -12.97 27.24 -2.92
N VAL A 14 -11.79 27.05 -3.51
CA VAL A 14 -10.87 25.99 -3.12
C VAL A 14 -10.23 26.41 -1.80
N SER A 15 -10.77 25.94 -0.68
CA SER A 15 -10.11 26.09 0.61
C SER A 15 -8.86 25.19 0.62
N PHE A 16 -7.67 25.79 0.49
CA PHE A 16 -6.44 25.12 0.89
C PHE A 16 -6.53 24.84 2.39
N ALA A 17 -6.57 23.57 2.77
CA ALA A 17 -6.42 23.17 4.15
C ALA A 17 -5.08 23.73 4.67
N LEU A 18 -5.12 24.46 5.80
CA LEU A 18 -3.90 24.86 6.49
C LEU A 18 -3.08 23.60 6.80
N ALA A 19 -1.83 23.56 6.32
CA ALA A 19 -0.87 22.58 6.80
C ALA A 19 -0.76 22.73 8.33
N ALA A 20 -1.07 21.66 9.07
CA ALA A 20 -0.89 21.66 10.52
C ALA A 20 0.61 21.88 10.84
N PRO A 21 0.99 22.96 11.53
CA PRO A 21 2.36 23.13 11.96
C PRO A 21 2.67 22.08 13.02
N GLY A 22 3.61 21.16 12.74
CA GLY A 22 4.15 20.26 13.77
C GLY A 22 4.37 18.80 13.39
N ALA A 23 4.10 18.37 12.15
CA ALA A 23 4.53 17.04 11.70
C ALA A 23 6.05 17.03 11.50
N VAL A 24 6.80 16.82 12.59
CA VAL A 24 8.23 16.48 12.51
C VAL A 24 8.29 15.07 11.94
N LEU A 25 8.62 14.97 10.65
CA LEU A 25 8.95 13.68 10.07
C LEU A 25 10.20 13.17 10.79
N THR A 26 10.04 12.11 11.59
CA THR A 26 11.16 11.44 12.20
C THR A 26 12.03 10.84 11.10
N ARG A 27 13.35 10.84 11.29
CA ARG A 27 14.26 10.18 10.35
C ARG A 27 13.83 8.72 10.17
N ALA A 28 13.70 8.27 8.92
CA ALA A 28 13.51 6.86 8.62
C ALA A 28 14.61 6.03 9.28
N GLN A 29 14.22 4.95 9.95
CA GLN A 29 15.14 4.00 10.55
C GLN A 29 15.05 2.68 9.82
N THR A 30 16.20 2.07 9.54
CA THR A 30 16.26 0.71 9.01
C THR A 30 15.68 -0.24 10.05
N GLN A 31 14.62 -0.96 9.68
CA GLN A 31 13.97 -1.93 10.54
C GLN A 31 14.57 -3.33 10.40
N GLY A 32 15.01 -3.69 9.19
CA GLY A 32 15.59 -4.98 8.83
C GLY A 32 16.11 -4.96 7.38
N THR A 33 16.71 -6.06 6.95
CA THR A 33 17.20 -6.26 5.58
C THR A 33 16.66 -7.58 5.06
N VAL A 34 15.99 -7.56 3.91
CA VAL A 34 15.57 -8.78 3.22
C VAL A 34 16.74 -9.26 2.38
N ASP A 35 17.32 -10.40 2.75
CA ASP A 35 18.40 -11.08 2.03
C ASP A 35 17.96 -12.51 1.68
N ASP A 36 16.93 -12.59 0.85
CA ASP A 36 16.39 -13.85 0.33
C ASP A 36 16.25 -13.75 -1.18
N ALA A 37 16.96 -14.60 -1.92
CA ALA A 37 16.99 -14.57 -3.38
C ALA A 37 15.62 -14.82 -4.03
N ARG A 38 14.64 -15.36 -3.28
CA ARG A 38 13.26 -15.50 -3.76
C ARG A 38 12.53 -14.17 -3.83
N LEU A 39 13.05 -13.12 -3.20
CA LEU A 39 12.48 -11.77 -3.15
C LEU A 39 13.37 -10.74 -3.87
N SER A 40 14.03 -11.15 -4.96
CA SER A 40 14.96 -10.29 -5.71
C SER A 40 14.30 -9.11 -6.41
N GLU A 41 12.99 -9.16 -6.63
CA GLU A 41 12.17 -8.14 -7.31
C GLU A 41 11.08 -7.63 -6.36
N LEU A 42 11.37 -7.55 -5.05
CA LEU A 42 10.41 -7.12 -4.03
C LEU A 42 9.96 -5.68 -4.30
N SER A 43 8.66 -5.50 -4.56
CA SER A 43 8.06 -4.21 -4.90
C SER A 43 7.09 -3.70 -3.84
N GLY A 44 6.21 -4.57 -3.34
CA GLY A 44 5.20 -4.21 -2.34
C GLY A 44 5.50 -4.70 -0.92
N LEU A 45 5.12 -3.92 0.09
CA LEU A 45 5.23 -4.27 1.51
C LEU A 45 4.10 -3.67 2.35
N ALA A 46 3.43 -4.48 3.16
CA ALA A 46 2.44 -4.03 4.13
C ALA A 46 2.61 -4.69 5.50
N VAL A 47 2.29 -3.96 6.58
CA VAL A 47 2.18 -4.55 7.93
C VAL A 47 1.00 -5.51 7.95
N SER A 48 1.19 -6.71 8.49
CA SER A 48 0.10 -7.68 8.57
C SER A 48 -1.04 -7.15 9.45
N PRO A 49 -2.28 -7.10 8.94
CA PRO A 49 -3.42 -6.58 9.69
C PRO A 49 -3.86 -7.53 10.83
N SER A 50 -3.35 -8.77 10.84
CA SER A 50 -3.58 -9.75 11.90
C SER A 50 -2.43 -9.87 12.90
N ASP A 51 -1.23 -9.36 12.58
CA ASP A 51 -0.04 -9.43 13.45
C ASP A 51 0.94 -8.28 13.13
N PRO A 52 1.01 -7.22 13.96
CA PRO A 52 1.86 -6.05 13.69
C PRO A 52 3.36 -6.31 13.83
N THR A 53 3.77 -7.54 14.18
CA THR A 53 5.17 -7.97 14.20
C THR A 53 5.62 -8.57 12.86
N ARG A 54 4.72 -8.67 11.88
CA ARG A 54 4.99 -9.26 10.57
C ARG A 54 4.67 -8.32 9.42
N TYR A 55 5.30 -8.57 8.29
CA TYR A 55 5.01 -7.92 7.02
C TYR A 55 4.52 -8.94 5.98
N TRP A 56 3.78 -8.46 4.99
CA TRP A 56 3.47 -9.17 3.76
C TRP A 56 4.15 -8.45 2.59
N ALA A 57 4.77 -9.21 1.69
CA ALA A 57 5.46 -8.71 0.52
C ALA A 57 5.14 -9.53 -0.73
N HIS A 58 5.41 -8.98 -1.92
CA HIS A 58 5.41 -9.69 -3.19
C HIS A 58 6.52 -9.17 -4.10
N ASN A 59 6.85 -9.95 -5.13
CA ASN A 59 7.69 -9.51 -6.23
C ASN A 59 6.87 -8.88 -7.36
N ASP A 60 7.54 -8.15 -8.26
CA ASP A 60 7.03 -7.65 -9.55
C ASP A 60 7.61 -8.42 -10.77
N SER A 61 7.65 -7.78 -11.94
CA SER A 61 8.42 -8.21 -13.14
C SER A 61 8.09 -9.61 -13.67
N GLY A 62 6.83 -10.02 -13.59
CA GLY A 62 6.38 -11.32 -14.10
C GLY A 62 6.73 -12.51 -13.19
N ASN A 63 7.18 -12.27 -11.96
CA ASN A 63 7.36 -13.33 -10.97
C ASN A 63 6.03 -14.05 -10.67
N PRO A 64 6.08 -15.27 -10.12
CA PRO A 64 4.88 -15.97 -9.70
C PRO A 64 4.02 -15.13 -8.75
N ALA A 65 2.69 -15.13 -8.97
CA ALA A 65 1.73 -14.51 -8.04
C ALA A 65 1.78 -15.19 -6.64
N GLU A 66 2.64 -14.68 -5.78
CA GLU A 66 2.95 -15.22 -4.45
C GLU A 66 3.11 -14.09 -3.44
N LEU A 67 2.65 -14.34 -2.21
CA LEU A 67 2.85 -13.47 -1.06
C LEU A 67 3.84 -14.11 -0.09
N PHE A 68 4.73 -13.30 0.47
CA PHE A 68 5.71 -13.71 1.46
C PHE A 68 5.40 -13.04 2.79
N ALA A 69 5.34 -13.80 3.87
CA ALA A 69 5.28 -13.25 5.23
C ALA A 69 6.71 -13.09 5.76
N LEU A 70 7.04 -11.91 6.27
CA LEU A 70 8.36 -11.60 6.82
C LEU A 70 8.27 -11.26 8.31
N ASP A 71 9.33 -11.57 9.06
CA ASP A 71 9.53 -10.96 10.38
C ASP A 71 10.07 -9.51 10.26
N ARG A 72 10.28 -8.84 11.40
CA ARG A 72 10.83 -7.47 11.40
C ARG A 72 12.28 -7.34 10.97
N ALA A 73 13.05 -8.43 11.01
CA ALA A 73 14.43 -8.44 10.57
C ALA A 73 14.55 -8.64 9.04
N GLY A 74 13.48 -9.11 8.39
CA GLY A 74 13.42 -9.36 6.95
C GLY A 74 13.44 -10.85 6.58
N HIS A 75 13.41 -11.77 7.55
CA HIS A 75 13.42 -13.21 7.26
C HIS A 75 12.04 -13.71 6.81
N VAL A 76 12.04 -14.56 5.79
CA VAL A 76 10.82 -15.22 5.29
C VAL A 76 10.31 -16.25 6.30
N LEU A 77 9.08 -16.05 6.77
CA LEU A 77 8.36 -16.95 7.67
C LEU A 77 7.41 -17.88 6.92
N ALA A 78 6.84 -17.42 5.80
CA ALA A 78 5.90 -18.18 4.98
C ALA A 78 5.85 -17.66 3.54
N GLN A 79 5.36 -18.50 2.64
CA GLN A 79 5.12 -18.20 1.23
C GLN A 79 3.75 -18.77 0.83
N VAL A 80 2.94 -17.98 0.15
CA VAL A 80 1.56 -18.33 -0.22
C VAL A 80 1.34 -18.03 -1.69
N ARG A 81 0.95 -19.04 -2.47
CA ARG A 81 0.60 -18.86 -3.88
C ARG A 81 -0.83 -18.36 -4.04
N ILE A 82 -1.01 -17.30 -4.83
CA ILE A 82 -2.33 -16.81 -5.24
C ILE A 82 -2.75 -17.54 -6.51
N THR A 83 -3.77 -18.38 -6.39
CA THR A 83 -4.30 -19.15 -7.52
C THR A 83 -5.24 -18.30 -8.37
N GLY A 84 -5.20 -18.47 -9.69
CA GLY A 84 -6.08 -17.76 -10.63
C GLY A 84 -5.64 -16.33 -10.95
N ALA A 85 -4.45 -15.92 -10.50
CA ALA A 85 -3.85 -14.63 -10.79
C ALA A 85 -2.50 -14.79 -11.50
N THR A 86 -2.17 -13.81 -12.33
CA THR A 86 -0.83 -13.61 -12.89
C THR A 86 -0.33 -12.26 -12.39
N ALA A 87 0.81 -12.25 -11.70
CA ALA A 87 1.47 -11.03 -11.28
C ALA A 87 2.49 -10.65 -12.36
N PHE A 88 2.23 -9.57 -13.09
CA PHE A 88 3.16 -9.07 -14.10
C PHE A 88 3.86 -7.79 -13.63
N ASP A 89 3.08 -6.86 -13.07
CA ASP A 89 3.50 -5.52 -12.68
C ASP A 89 2.79 -5.13 -11.38
N TRP A 90 2.91 -5.99 -10.37
CA TRP A 90 2.36 -5.69 -9.05
C TRP A 90 3.36 -4.84 -8.29
N GLU A 91 2.93 -3.67 -7.87
CA GLU A 91 3.79 -2.67 -7.21
C GLU A 91 3.44 -2.49 -5.74
N ASP A 92 2.15 -2.35 -5.45
CA ASP A 92 1.65 -2.00 -4.13
C ASP A 92 0.82 -3.12 -3.51
N ILE A 93 0.76 -3.13 -2.18
CA ILE A 93 -0.10 -3.99 -1.39
C ILE A 93 -0.65 -3.21 -0.21
N ALA A 94 -1.97 -3.19 -0.07
CA ALA A 94 -2.64 -2.58 1.06
C ALA A 94 -3.01 -3.64 2.10
N ALA A 95 -2.93 -3.26 3.39
CA ALA A 95 -3.44 -4.06 4.50
C ALA A 95 -4.50 -3.27 5.27
N PHE A 96 -5.65 -3.90 5.51
CA PHE A 96 -6.72 -3.27 6.28
C PHE A 96 -7.63 -4.30 6.96
N THR A 97 -8.41 -3.84 7.91
CA THR A 97 -9.44 -4.63 8.58
C THR A 97 -10.82 -4.11 8.19
N LEU A 98 -11.65 -4.96 7.59
CA LEU A 98 -13.02 -4.63 7.22
C LEU A 98 -13.98 -5.53 8.00
N ARG A 99 -14.87 -4.92 8.80
CA ARG A 99 -15.85 -5.61 9.65
C ARG A 99 -15.20 -6.69 10.54
N GLY A 100 -14.05 -6.35 11.13
CA GLY A 100 -13.30 -7.24 12.03
C GLY A 100 -12.50 -8.35 11.32
N LYS A 101 -12.52 -8.42 9.99
CA LYS A 101 -11.74 -9.39 9.22
C LYS A 101 -10.53 -8.72 8.56
N PRO A 102 -9.32 -9.29 8.67
CA PRO A 102 -8.12 -8.79 7.99
C PRO A 102 -8.16 -9.08 6.49
N TYR A 103 -7.66 -8.14 5.69
CA TYR A 103 -7.52 -8.24 4.24
C TYR A 103 -6.19 -7.67 3.76
N LEU A 104 -5.71 -8.26 2.67
CA LEU A 104 -4.71 -7.68 1.78
C LEU A 104 -5.40 -7.35 0.45
N ALA A 105 -5.03 -6.25 -0.21
CA ALA A 105 -5.56 -5.84 -1.50
C ALA A 105 -4.49 -5.25 -2.40
#